data_AF-A0A2G9HXE9-F1
#
_entry.id   AF-A0A2G9HXE9-F1
#
_cell.length_a   1.000
_cell.length_b   1.000
_cell.length_c   1.000
_cell.angle_alpha   90.00
_cell.angle_beta   90.00
_cell.angle_gamma   90.00
#
_symmetry.space_group_name_H-M   'P 1'
#
loop_
_entity.id
_entity.type
_entity.pdbx_description
1 polymer ?
#
loop_
_entity_poly.entity_id
_entity_poly.type
_entity_poly.pdbx_seq_one_letter_code
_entity_poly.pdbx_strand_id
1 'polypeptide(L)' 'MSDLTKLEFEALNITGKNYLSWVLDAEIHLDAKGLGVVIIAENEISSRDKAKGMIFLRHHLHEGLKAEYFTVKDPLEL' A
#
# COMPACT_ATOMS: atom_id res chain seq x y z
N MET A 1 19.13 -14.22 8.79
CA MET A 1 18.72 -13.23 7.78
C MET A 1 17.28 -12.90 8.08
N SER A 2 16.97 -11.65 8.35
CA SER A 2 15.60 -11.19 8.55
C SER A 2 14.82 -11.38 7.25
N ASP A 3 13.65 -12.00 7.32
CA ASP A 3 12.75 -12.24 6.18
C ASP A 3 12.35 -10.91 5.53
N LEU A 4 13.06 -10.53 4.47
CA LEU A 4 12.68 -9.39 3.60
C LEU A 4 11.28 -9.58 2.96
N THR A 5 10.70 -10.78 3.09
CA THR A 5 9.41 -11.17 2.55
C THR A 5 8.30 -11.20 3.60
N LYS A 6 8.58 -10.88 4.87
CA LYS A 6 7.54 -10.90 5.90
C LYS A 6 6.70 -9.64 5.80
N LEU A 7 5.46 -9.83 5.37
CA LEU A 7 4.44 -8.79 5.41
C LEU A 7 4.13 -8.40 6.85
N GLU A 8 3.87 -7.12 7.07
CA GLU A 8 3.41 -6.63 8.36
C GLU A 8 1.99 -7.14 8.70
N PHE A 9 1.15 -7.34 7.68
CA PHE A 9 -0.21 -7.89 7.77
C PHE A 9 -0.59 -8.67 6.50
N GLU A 10 -1.80 -9.23 6.44
CA GLU A 10 -2.22 -10.04 5.29
C GLU A 10 -2.29 -9.20 4.00
N ALA A 11 -1.75 -9.72 2.90
CA ALA A 11 -1.86 -9.06 1.60
C ALA A 11 -3.32 -8.99 1.10
N LEU A 12 -3.64 -7.99 0.29
CA LEU A 12 -4.93 -7.95 -0.41
C LEU A 12 -5.04 -9.17 -1.29
N ASN A 13 -6.01 -10.02 -1.00
CA ASN A 13 -6.18 -11.26 -1.75
C ASN A 13 -6.70 -10.95 -3.17
N ILE A 14 -6.39 -11.84 -4.11
CA ILE A 14 -6.77 -11.66 -5.53
C ILE A 14 -8.29 -11.55 -5.74
N THR A 15 -9.09 -12.02 -4.79
CA THR A 15 -10.56 -11.93 -4.87
C THR A 15 -11.14 -10.66 -4.24
N GLY A 16 -10.30 -9.82 -3.61
CA GLY A 16 -10.70 -8.64 -2.85
C GLY A 16 -11.49 -8.92 -1.56
N LYS A 17 -11.64 -10.18 -1.13
CA LYS A 17 -12.51 -10.54 0.02
C LYS A 17 -12.06 -9.95 1.35
N ASN A 18 -10.77 -9.68 1.52
CA ASN A 18 -10.22 -9.07 2.73
C ASN A 18 -9.97 -7.56 2.59
N TYR A 19 -10.56 -6.91 1.56
CA TYR A 19 -10.32 -5.49 1.27
C TYR A 19 -10.50 -4.58 2.49
N LEU A 20 -11.58 -4.72 3.26
CA LEU A 20 -11.82 -3.87 4.43
C LEU A 20 -10.75 -4.04 5.53
N SER A 21 -10.28 -5.27 5.78
CA SER A 21 -9.20 -5.50 6.72
C SER A 21 -7.89 -4.93 6.20
N TRP A 22 -7.61 -5.16 4.91
CA TRP A 22 -6.40 -4.69 4.26
C TRP A 22 -6.29 -3.16 4.26
N VAL A 23 -7.39 -2.44 3.98
CA VAL A 23 -7.42 -0.97 4.04
C VAL A 23 -7.11 -0.49 5.45
N LEU A 24 -7.78 -1.04 6.46
CA LEU A 24 -7.58 -0.63 7.85
C LEU A 24 -6.13 -0.86 8.31
N ASP A 25 -5.57 -2.04 7.99
CA ASP A 25 -4.19 -2.35 8.35
C ASP A 25 -3.21 -1.43 7.59
N ALA A 26 -3.44 -1.18 6.29
CA ALA A 26 -2.61 -0.28 5.49
C ALA A 26 -2.63 1.16 6.04
N GLU A 27 -3.81 1.68 6.39
CA GLU A 27 -4.00 3.00 7.00
C GLU A 27 -3.20 3.14 8.29
N ILE A 28 -3.39 2.21 9.24
CA ILE A 28 -2.71 2.22 10.55
C ILE A 28 -1.19 2.19 10.38
N HIS A 29 -0.69 1.34 9.46
CA HIS A 29 0.75 1.22 9.21
C HIS A 29 1.33 2.45 8.51
N LEU A 30 0.60 3.08 7.58
CA LEU A 30 1.01 4.32 6.95
C LEU A 30 1.04 5.46 7.95
N ASP A 31 0.03 5.60 8.80
CA ASP A 31 -0.01 6.58 9.89
C ASP A 31 1.17 6.42 10.85
N ALA A 32 1.44 5.18 11.29
CA ALA A 32 2.58 4.88 12.16
C ALA A 32 3.93 5.24 11.53
N LYS A 33 4.02 5.24 10.19
CA LYS A 33 5.21 5.64 9.42
C LYS A 33 5.23 7.15 9.07
N GLY A 34 4.22 7.92 9.50
CA GLY A 34 4.07 9.33 9.15
C GLY A 34 3.69 9.56 7.68
N LEU A 35 3.11 8.55 7.04
CA LEU A 35 2.72 8.52 5.63
C LEU A 35 1.20 8.45 5.42
N GLY A 36 0.36 8.50 6.46
CA GLY A 36 -1.10 8.41 6.28
C GLY A 36 -1.70 9.47 5.37
N VAL A 37 -1.03 10.62 5.21
CA VAL A 37 -1.45 11.64 4.25
C VAL A 37 -1.39 11.15 2.80
N VAL A 38 -0.54 10.17 2.44
CA VAL A 38 -0.32 9.71 1.04
C VAL A 38 -1.55 9.10 0.39
N ILE A 39 -2.56 8.73 1.18
CA ILE A 39 -3.83 8.18 0.73
C ILE A 39 -4.99 9.20 0.82
N ILE A 40 -4.68 10.48 1.08
CA ILE A 40 -5.65 11.59 1.12
C ILE A 40 -5.46 12.46 -0.14
N ALA A 41 -6.53 12.68 -0.89
CA ALA A 41 -6.50 13.39 -2.18
C ALA A 41 -6.17 14.90 -2.08
N GLU A 42 -6.29 15.50 -0.91
CA GLU A 42 -6.29 16.96 -0.73
C GLU A 42 -4.92 17.58 -0.41
N ASN A 43 -3.87 16.77 -0.22
CA ASN A 43 -2.57 17.26 0.22
C ASN A 43 -1.53 17.35 -0.90
N GLU A 44 -0.76 18.44 -0.92
CA GLU A 44 0.49 18.49 -1.70
C GLU A 44 1.56 17.62 -1.04
N ILE A 45 1.66 16.38 -1.52
CA ILE A 45 2.58 15.38 -0.98
C ILE A 45 3.79 15.29 -1.88
N SER A 46 4.97 15.20 -1.25
CA SER A 46 6.22 15.05 -1.98
C SER A 46 6.19 13.78 -2.84
N SER A 47 6.77 13.85 -4.03
CA SER A 47 6.91 12.68 -4.92
C SER A 47 7.64 11.52 -4.24
N ARG A 48 8.53 11.83 -3.31
CA ARG A 48 9.25 10.86 -2.48
C ARG A 48 8.31 10.12 -1.53
N ASP A 49 7.42 10.81 -0.84
CA ASP A 49 6.50 10.18 0.12
C ASP A 49 5.39 9.41 -0.59
N LYS A 50 4.91 9.92 -1.74
CA LYS A 50 4.07 9.13 -2.65
C LYS A 50 4.75 7.82 -3.06
N ALA A 51 6.02 7.87 -3.47
CA ALA A 51 6.77 6.66 -3.83
C ALA A 51 6.93 5.68 -2.65
N LYS A 52 7.19 6.17 -1.43
CA LYS A 52 7.24 5.31 -0.23
C LYS A 52 5.90 4.63 0.05
N GLY A 53 4.80 5.40 -0.03
CA GLY A 53 3.44 4.87 0.12
C GLY A 53 3.14 3.81 -0.93
N MET A 54 3.48 4.07 -2.20
CA MET A 54 3.27 3.12 -3.29
C MET A 54 4.05 1.82 -3.11
N ILE A 55 5.31 1.90 -2.69
CA ILE A 55 6.14 0.71 -2.39
C ILE A 55 5.47 -0.11 -1.27
N PHE A 56 5.00 0.57 -0.22
CA PHE A 56 4.36 -0.07 0.92
C PHE A 56 3.06 -0.79 0.51
N LEU A 57 2.16 -0.10 -0.20
CA LEU A 57 0.89 -0.70 -0.63
C LEU A 57 1.12 -1.87 -1.60
N ARG A 58 2.02 -1.70 -2.58
CA ARG A 58 2.39 -2.78 -3.51
C ARG A 58 2.96 -4.00 -2.80
N HIS A 59 3.78 -3.82 -1.76
CA HIS A 59 4.34 -4.94 -1.00
C HIS A 59 3.23 -5.85 -0.45
N HIS A 60 2.11 -5.24 -0.05
CA HIS A 60 0.93 -5.89 0.53
C HIS A 60 -0.15 -6.25 -0.52
N LEU A 61 0.18 -6.32 -1.81
CA LEU A 61 -0.72 -6.87 -2.82
C LEU A 61 -0.37 -8.33 -3.12
N HIS A 62 -1.39 -9.13 -3.39
CA HIS A 62 -1.18 -10.42 -4.04
C HIS A 62 -0.48 -10.24 -5.40
N GLU A 63 0.39 -11.18 -5.78
CA GLU A 63 1.20 -11.10 -7.01
C GLU A 63 0.38 -10.87 -8.29
N GLY A 64 -0.79 -11.50 -8.40
CA GLY A 64 -1.73 -11.26 -9.51
C GLY A 64 -2.19 -9.81 -9.62
N LEU A 65 -2.43 -9.14 -8.48
CA LEU A 65 -2.81 -7.73 -8.44
C LEU A 65 -1.61 -6.81 -8.72
N LYS A 66 -0.39 -7.18 -8.29
CA LYS A 66 0.83 -6.42 -8.63
C LYS A 66 1.03 -6.31 -10.14
N ALA A 67 0.71 -7.37 -10.88
CA ALA A 67 0.78 -7.40 -12.33
C ALA A 67 -0.30 -6.51 -12.97
N GLU A 68 -1.54 -6.58 -12.46
CA GLU A 68 -2.67 -5.77 -12.92
C GLU A 68 -2.40 -4.27 -12.74
N TYR A 69 -1.90 -3.88 -11.57
CA TYR A 69 -1.61 -2.49 -11.24
C TYR A 69 -0.17 -2.06 -11.57
N PHE A 70 0.58 -2.79 -12.40
CA PHE A 70 2.02 -2.52 -12.62
C PHE A 70 2.34 -1.08 -13.07
N THR A 71 1.44 -0.44 -13.82
CA THR A 71 1.63 0.92 -14.36
C THR A 71 1.21 2.05 -13.43
N VAL A 72 0.44 1.77 -12.37
CA VAL A 72 -0.03 2.76 -11.39
C VAL A 72 1.14 3.31 -10.58
N LYS A 73 1.24 4.63 -10.43
CA LYS A 73 2.35 5.26 -9.69
C LYS A 73 1.90 6.15 -8.54
N ASP A 74 0.62 6.54 -8.53
CA ASP A 74 0.04 7.31 -7.43
C ASP A 74 -0.63 6.33 -6.44
N PRO A 75 -0.29 6.38 -5.14
CA PRO A 75 -0.99 5.59 -4.12
C PRO A 75 -2.51 5.79 -4.10
N LEU A 76 -3.01 6.96 -4.54
CA LEU A 76 -4.45 7.26 -4.60
C LEU A 76 -5.18 6.56 -5.75
N GLU A 77 -4.44 6.08 -6.75
CA GLU A 77 -4.97 5.40 -7.93
C GLU A 77 -4.87 3.87 -7.83
N LEU A 78 -4.32 3.36 -6.73
CA LEU A 78 -4.19 1.93 -6.45
C LEU A 78 -5.45 1.41 -5.73
#